data_AF-A0A8C9GCL0-F1
#
_entry.id   AF-A0A8C9GCL0-F1
#
_cell.length_a   1.000
_cell.length_b   1.000
_cell.length_c   1.000
_cell.angle_alpha   90.00
_cell.angle_beta   90.00
_cell.angle_gamma   90.00
#
_symmetry.space_group_name_H-M   'P 1'
#
loop_
_entity.id
_entity.type
_entity.pdbx_description
1 polymer ?
#
loop_
_entity_poly.entity_id
_entity_poly.type
_entity_poly.pdbx_seq_one_letter_code
_entity_poly.pdbx_strand_id
1 'polypeptide(L)'
;MENSVCGSFFQPQHPGQPSSSDYTIHEDMLCAGDLITGKAICRGDSGGPLVCPLNGTWFLMGLSSWSLDCRSPIGPSVFTRLTYFTNWISQKKRESLPLDPALAPPQEMPPALDSMTSQGTVYKPGLCAALLAAHTFLLRLILLGSL
;
A
#
# COMPACT_ATOMS: atom_id res chain seq x y z
N MET A 1 0.58 -7.45 3.97
CA MET A 1 -0.40 -8.48 4.40
C MET A 1 0.19 -9.85 4.07
N GLU A 2 -0.08 -10.90 4.85
CA GLU A 2 0.39 -12.26 4.51
C GLU A 2 -0.36 -12.83 3.29
N ASN A 3 0.30 -13.69 2.52
CA ASN A 3 -0.23 -14.25 1.28
C ASN A 3 -1.49 -15.09 1.49
N SER A 4 -1.55 -15.87 2.58
CA SER A 4 -2.71 -16.68 2.94
C SER A 4 -3.95 -15.82 3.23
N VAL A 5 -3.75 -14.75 4.01
CA VAL A 5 -4.79 -13.76 4.33
C VAL A 5 -5.19 -12.99 3.08
N CYS A 6 -4.26 -12.70 2.19
CA CYS A 6 -4.54 -12.00 0.95
C CYS A 6 -5.39 -12.85 -0.01
N GLY A 7 -5.05 -14.13 -0.18
CA GLY A 7 -5.75 -15.04 -1.08
C GLY A 7 -7.23 -15.20 -0.75
N SER A 8 -7.61 -15.11 0.53
CA SER A 8 -9.03 -15.24 0.93
C SER A 8 -9.93 -14.11 0.40
N PHE A 9 -9.37 -12.94 0.05
CA PHE A 9 -10.13 -11.84 -0.56
C PHE A 9 -10.52 -12.10 -2.02
N PHE A 10 -9.85 -13.05 -2.69
CA PHE A 10 -10.06 -13.34 -4.11
C PHE A 10 -10.80 -14.66 -4.35
N GLN A 11 -11.26 -15.32 -3.29
CA GLN A 11 -12.06 -16.54 -3.40
C GLN A 11 -13.48 -16.23 -3.93
N PRO A 12 -14.08 -17.14 -4.72
CA PRO A 12 -15.44 -16.96 -5.23
C PRO A 12 -16.44 -16.81 -4.09
N GLN A 13 -17.30 -15.80 -4.17
CA GLN A 13 -18.31 -15.51 -3.15
C GLN A 13 -19.50 -16.51 -3.18
N HIS A 14 -19.62 -17.34 -4.23
CA HIS A 14 -20.74 -18.28 -4.40
C HIS A 14 -20.26 -19.69 -4.81
N PRO A 15 -20.67 -20.75 -4.09
CA PRO A 15 -20.39 -22.12 -4.49
C PRO A 15 -21.20 -22.47 -5.75
N GLY A 16 -20.50 -22.86 -6.82
CA GLY A 16 -21.09 -23.27 -8.11
C GLY A 16 -20.90 -22.30 -9.27
N GLN A 17 -20.29 -21.14 -9.05
CA GLN A 17 -19.84 -20.28 -10.15
C GLN A 17 -18.46 -20.76 -10.63
N PRO A 18 -18.26 -21.04 -11.94
CA PRO A 18 -16.94 -21.38 -12.44
C PRO A 18 -16.01 -20.20 -12.16
N SER A 19 -15.08 -20.36 -11.23
CA SER A 19 -13.99 -19.41 -11.06
C SER A 19 -13.11 -19.53 -12.29
N SER A 20 -13.29 -18.63 -13.25
CA SER A 20 -12.48 -18.61 -14.48
C SER A 20 -10.99 -18.37 -14.20
N SER A 21 -10.63 -18.04 -12.97
CA SER A 21 -9.26 -17.85 -12.53
C SER A 21 -9.16 -18.21 -11.05
N ASP A 22 -8.32 -19.20 -10.75
CA ASP A 22 -7.84 -19.44 -9.40
C ASP A 22 -6.85 -18.32 -9.05
N TYR A 23 -7.25 -17.40 -8.18
CA TYR A 23 -6.41 -16.28 -7.74
C TYR A 23 -5.49 -16.73 -6.60
N THR A 24 -4.58 -17.64 -6.91
CA THR A 24 -3.53 -18.07 -5.98
C THR A 24 -2.46 -16.98 -5.85
N ILE A 25 -2.15 -16.58 -4.60
CA ILE A 25 -1.10 -15.59 -4.32
C ILE A 25 0.24 -16.31 -4.16
N HIS A 26 1.15 -16.07 -5.09
CA HIS A 26 2.48 -16.68 -5.13
C HIS A 26 3.53 -15.92 -4.30
N GLU A 27 4.67 -16.54 -4.02
CA GLU A 27 5.73 -15.98 -3.17
C GLU A 27 6.43 -14.75 -3.77
N ASP A 28 6.37 -14.63 -5.10
CA ASP A 28 6.86 -13.52 -5.91
C ASP A 28 5.86 -12.34 -5.95
N MET A 29 4.75 -12.47 -5.22
CA MET A 29 3.73 -11.44 -5.03
C MET A 29 3.73 -10.90 -3.61
N LEU A 30 3.25 -9.67 -3.47
CA LEU A 30 3.09 -8.92 -2.23
C LEU A 30 1.72 -8.26 -2.23
N CYS A 31 0.97 -8.41 -1.13
CA CYS A 31 -0.32 -7.75 -0.99
C CYS A 31 -0.25 -6.53 -0.07
N ALA A 32 -0.82 -5.43 -0.56
CA ALA A 32 -1.00 -4.20 0.19
C ALA A 32 -2.38 -3.59 -0.13
N GLY A 33 -3.02 -2.99 0.86
CA GLY A 33 -4.30 -2.33 0.69
C GLY A 33 -4.67 -1.57 1.95
N ASP A 34 -5.33 -0.44 1.77
CA ASP A 34 -5.96 0.28 2.87
C ASP A 34 -7.42 -0.19 2.97
N LEU A 35 -7.67 -1.11 3.89
CA LEU A 35 -9.00 -1.67 4.11
C LEU A 35 -9.97 -0.68 4.78
N ILE A 36 -9.47 0.48 5.26
CA ILE A 36 -10.30 1.53 5.86
C ILE A 36 -10.81 2.45 4.77
N THR A 37 -9.92 2.93 3.88
CA THR A 37 -10.31 3.86 2.80
C THR A 37 -10.73 3.16 1.51
N GLY A 38 -10.46 1.86 1.38
CA GLY A 38 -10.79 1.08 0.18
C GLY A 38 -9.92 1.39 -1.02
N LYS A 39 -8.78 2.08 -0.83
CA LYS A 39 -7.87 2.41 -1.94
C LYS A 39 -7.23 1.15 -2.51
N ALA A 40 -7.38 0.98 -3.82
CA ALA A 40 -6.84 -0.13 -4.58
C ALA A 40 -6.21 0.38 -5.90
N ILE A 41 -5.37 -0.46 -6.51
CA ILE A 41 -4.88 -0.28 -7.88
C ILE A 41 -6.09 -0.19 -8.82
N CYS A 42 -6.09 0.78 -9.72
CA CYS A 42 -7.07 0.91 -10.79
C CYS A 42 -6.44 0.63 -12.17
N ARG A 43 -7.28 0.62 -13.21
CA ARG A 43 -6.80 0.65 -14.60
C ARG A 43 -5.89 1.87 -14.82
N GLY A 44 -4.73 1.62 -15.40
CA GLY A 44 -3.71 2.65 -15.67
C GLY A 44 -2.59 2.70 -14.63
N ASP A 45 -2.78 2.08 -13.46
CA ASP A 45 -1.76 2.07 -12.42
C ASP A 45 -0.67 1.01 -12.64
N SER A 46 -0.83 0.09 -13.60
CA SER A 46 0.07 -1.05 -13.83
C SER A 46 1.54 -0.65 -13.96
N GLY A 47 2.42 -1.32 -13.21
CA GLY A 47 3.86 -1.02 -13.14
C GLY A 47 4.22 0.16 -12.23
N GLY A 48 3.23 0.88 -11.71
CA GLY A 48 3.38 1.95 -10.72
C GLY A 48 4.00 1.49 -9.39
N PRO A 49 4.66 2.41 -8.67
CA PRO A 49 5.47 2.07 -7.51
C PRO A 49 4.65 1.89 -6.22
N LEU A 50 4.91 0.80 -5.49
CA LEU A 50 4.57 0.68 -4.06
C LEU A 50 5.80 1.03 -3.23
N VAL A 51 5.75 2.15 -2.49
CA VAL A 51 6.86 2.64 -1.67
C VAL A 51 6.55 2.61 -0.18
N CYS A 52 7.55 2.27 0.63
CA CYS A 52 7.47 2.27 2.09
C CYS A 52 8.57 3.14 2.70
N PRO A 53 8.25 4.03 3.65
CA PRO A 53 9.26 4.77 4.39
C PRO A 53 9.83 3.90 5.51
N LEU A 54 11.14 3.66 5.49
CA LEU A 54 11.89 2.96 6.53
C LEU A 54 13.06 3.83 6.98
N ASN A 55 13.07 4.21 8.26
CA ASN A 55 14.13 5.04 8.86
C ASN A 55 14.43 6.34 8.08
N GLY A 56 13.39 7.00 7.56
CA GLY A 56 13.53 8.26 6.80
C GLY A 56 13.86 8.08 5.31
N THR A 57 14.05 6.85 4.83
CA THR A 57 14.34 6.54 3.43
C THR A 57 13.16 5.82 2.80
N TRP A 58 12.80 6.19 1.57
CA TRP A 58 11.75 5.53 0.80
C TRP A 58 12.32 4.33 0.04
N PHE A 59 11.73 3.17 0.25
CA PHE A 59 12.08 1.94 -0.45
C PHE A 59 10.98 1.55 -1.42
N LEU A 60 11.35 1.20 -2.65
CA LEU A 60 10.46 0.58 -3.61
C LEU A 60 10.29 -0.90 -3.23
N MET A 61 9.10 -1.25 -2.75
CA MET A 61 8.78 -2.59 -2.23
C MET A 61 8.09 -3.47 -3.28
N GLY A 62 7.35 -2.85 -4.20
CA GLY A 62 6.64 -3.57 -5.23
C GLY A 62 6.26 -2.73 -6.45
N LEU A 63 5.81 -3.41 -7.49
CA LEU A 63 5.21 -2.83 -8.69
C LEU A 63 3.76 -3.27 -8.77
N SER A 64 2.84 -2.34 -9.01
CA SER A 64 1.42 -2.66 -9.16
C SER A 64 1.23 -3.68 -10.29
N SER A 65 0.47 -4.73 -10.00
CA SER A 65 0.26 -5.82 -10.93
C SER A 65 -1.23 -5.97 -11.24
N TRP A 66 -2.01 -6.35 -10.23
CA TRP A 66 -3.44 -6.60 -10.40
C TRP A 66 -4.22 -6.43 -9.09
N SER A 67 -5.53 -6.31 -9.21
CA SER A 67 -6.48 -6.25 -8.10
C SER A 67 -7.86 -6.65 -8.62
N LEU A 68 -8.84 -6.72 -7.73
CA LEU A 68 -10.24 -6.66 -8.12
C LEU A 68 -10.59 -5.24 -8.61
N ASP A 69 -11.84 -5.03 -9.00
CA ASP A 69 -12.37 -3.73 -9.38
C ASP A 69 -12.16 -2.69 -8.27
N CYS A 70 -11.53 -1.57 -8.63
CA CYS A 70 -11.22 -0.50 -7.67
C CYS A 70 -12.44 0.35 -7.23
N ARG A 71 -13.65 -0.02 -7.66
CA ARG A 71 -14.90 0.69 -7.31
C ARG A 71 -15.70 0.03 -6.18
N SER A 72 -15.29 -1.15 -5.68
CA SER A 72 -15.92 -2.00 -4.65
C SER A 72 -15.94 -3.45 -5.17
N PRO A 73 -15.73 -4.48 -4.35
CA PRO A 73 -15.54 -4.49 -2.89
C PRO A 73 -14.15 -4.04 -2.42
N ILE A 74 -14.06 -3.63 -1.16
CA ILE A 74 -12.79 -3.29 -0.50
C ILE A 74 -11.95 -4.56 -0.39
N GLY A 75 -10.75 -4.52 -0.97
CA GLY A 75 -9.82 -5.64 -0.94
C GLY A 75 -8.38 -5.19 -1.14
N PRO A 76 -7.40 -6.05 -0.82
CA PRO A 76 -6.00 -5.76 -1.10
C PRO A 76 -5.76 -5.67 -2.60
N SER A 77 -4.70 -4.96 -2.95
CA SER A 77 -4.09 -4.96 -4.27
C SER A 77 -2.84 -5.84 -4.26
N VAL A 78 -2.54 -6.44 -5.41
CA VAL A 78 -1.41 -7.35 -5.58
C VAL A 78 -0.32 -6.69 -6.39
N PHE A 79 0.89 -6.74 -5.83
CA PHE A 79 2.09 -6.15 -6.36
C PHE A 79 3.12 -7.24 -6.64
N THR A 80 3.98 -7.04 -7.64
CA THR A 80 5.22 -7.81 -7.80
C THR A 80 6.10 -7.55 -6.58
N ARG A 81 6.58 -8.61 -5.91
CA ARG A 81 7.44 -8.50 -4.73
C ARG A 81 8.89 -8.31 -5.13
N LEU A 82 9.40 -7.08 -5.08
CA LEU A 82 10.75 -6.80 -5.55
C LEU A 82 11.85 -7.53 -4.78
N THR A 83 11.64 -7.82 -3.50
CA THR A 83 12.60 -8.59 -2.70
C THR A 83 12.85 -9.99 -3.28
N TYR A 84 11.83 -10.61 -3.90
CA TYR A 84 11.95 -11.91 -4.56
C TYR A 84 12.86 -11.85 -5.81
N PHE A 85 12.79 -10.74 -6.55
CA PHE A 85 13.52 -10.57 -7.82
C PHE A 85 14.89 -9.88 -7.69
N THR A 86 15.38 -9.63 -6.48
CA THR A 86 16.65 -8.91 -6.22
C THR A 86 17.85 -9.46 -7.00
N ASN A 87 17.98 -10.79 -7.07
CA ASN A 87 19.04 -11.45 -7.83
C ASN A 87 18.93 -11.19 -9.33
N TRP A 88 17.73 -11.34 -9.88
CA TRP A 88 17.45 -11.09 -11.30
C TRP A 88 17.70 -9.62 -11.67
N ILE A 89 17.24 -8.67 -10.85
CA ILE A 89 17.48 -7.24 -11.03
C ILE A 89 18.98 -6.96 -11.03
N SER A 90 19.71 -7.51 -10.06
CA SER A 90 21.17 -7.33 -9.94
C SER A 90 21.92 -7.92 -11.13
N GLN A 91 21.46 -9.06 -11.65
CA GLN A 91 21.99 -9.66 -12.87
C GLN A 91 21.75 -8.75 -14.08
N LYS A 92 20.51 -8.29 -14.29
CA LYS A 92 20.17 -7.43 -15.43
C LYS A 92 20.92 -6.10 -15.41
N LYS A 93 21.15 -5.53 -14.23
CA LYS A 93 21.98 -4.33 -14.05
C LYS A 93 23.45 -4.54 -14.46
N ARG A 94 23.99 -5.76 -14.33
CA ARG A 94 25.35 -6.08 -14.78
C ARG A 94 25.43 -6.37 -16.29
N GLU A 95 24.37 -6.97 -16.84
CA GLU A 95 24.27 -7.30 -18.27
C GLU A 95 23.94 -6.07 -19.12
N SER A 96 23.26 -5.08 -18.56
CA SER A 96 23.06 -3.80 -19.22
C SER A 96 24.42 -3.15 -19.45
N LEU A 97 24.83 -3.05 -20.71
CA LEU A 97 25.94 -2.20 -21.13
C LEU A 97 25.74 -0.81 -20.52
N PRO A 98 26.81 -0.09 -20.18
CA PRO A 98 26.70 1.32 -19.86
C PRO A 98 25.93 1.99 -21.00
N LEU A 99 24.74 2.49 -20.73
CA LEU A 99 24.00 3.29 -21.70
C LEU A 99 24.92 4.44 -22.06
N ASP A 100 25.17 4.66 -23.35
CA ASP A 100 25.81 5.88 -23.79
C ASP A 100 24.94 7.03 -23.27
N PRO A 101 25.44 7.89 -22.37
CA PRO A 101 24.65 9.01 -21.83
C PRO A 101 24.14 9.92 -22.95
N ALA A 102 24.79 9.93 -24.12
CA ALA A 102 24.36 10.68 -25.29
C ALA A 102 23.16 10.07 -26.04
N LEU A 103 22.84 8.79 -25.80
CA LEU A 103 21.69 8.08 -26.39
C LEU A 103 20.49 7.98 -25.44
N ALA A 104 20.66 8.32 -24.16
CA ALA A 104 19.51 8.46 -23.28
C ALA A 104 18.56 9.51 -23.89
N PRO A 105 17.25 9.23 -23.96
CA PRO A 105 16.28 10.29 -24.22
C PRO A 105 16.62 11.45 -23.28
N PRO A 106 16.54 12.71 -23.74
CA PRO A 106 16.65 13.84 -22.84
C PRO A 106 15.78 13.53 -21.63
N GLN A 107 16.37 13.56 -20.44
CA GLN A 107 15.59 13.44 -19.22
C GLN A 107 14.62 14.63 -19.28
N GLU A 108 13.41 14.41 -19.79
CA GLU A 108 12.27 15.22 -19.38
C GLU A 108 12.21 14.95 -17.90
N MET A 109 12.85 15.84 -17.13
CA MET A 109 12.51 15.99 -15.74
C MET A 109 11.00 16.17 -15.78
N PRO A 110 10.21 15.19 -15.28
CA PRO A 110 8.79 15.43 -15.15
C PRO A 110 8.69 16.76 -14.43
N PRO A 111 7.80 17.67 -14.87
CA PRO A 111 7.65 18.96 -14.21
C PRO A 111 7.68 18.69 -12.72
N ALA A 112 8.56 19.40 -12.00
CA ALA A 112 8.58 19.32 -10.55
C ALA A 112 7.12 19.29 -10.14
N LEU A 113 6.71 18.21 -9.47
CA LEU A 113 5.31 18.02 -9.12
C LEU A 113 5.03 19.06 -8.05
N ASP A 114 4.82 20.28 -8.49
CA ASP A 114 4.50 21.43 -7.68
C ASP A 114 3.15 21.08 -7.07
N SER A 115 3.22 20.76 -5.78
CA SER A 115 2.06 20.50 -4.96
C SER A 115 1.21 19.31 -5.44
N MET A 116 1.70 18.10 -5.21
CA MET A 116 0.79 17.05 -4.77
C MET A 116 0.32 17.41 -3.35
N THR A 117 -0.67 18.28 -3.24
CA THR A 117 -1.59 18.27 -2.09
C THR A 117 -2.32 16.94 -2.15
N SER A 118 -1.65 15.89 -1.68
CA SER A 118 -2.34 14.68 -1.26
C SER A 118 -3.30 15.13 -0.17
N GLN A 119 -4.60 15.12 -0.47
CA GLN A 119 -5.65 15.09 0.55
C GLN A 119 -5.64 13.78 1.35
N GLY A 120 -4.58 12.97 1.26
CA GLY A 120 -4.31 11.88 2.20
C GLY A 120 -3.83 12.46 3.52
N THR A 121 -4.76 12.68 4.44
CA THR A 121 -4.44 12.85 5.86
C THR A 121 -3.59 11.67 6.33
N VAL A 122 -2.29 11.90 6.52
CA VAL A 122 -1.47 11.03 7.37
C VAL A 122 -2.07 11.15 8.76
N TYR A 123 -2.82 10.13 9.19
CA TYR A 123 -3.30 10.05 10.56
C TYR A 123 -2.09 9.84 11.47
N LYS A 124 -1.52 10.96 11.94
CA LYS A 124 -0.61 10.98 13.07
C LYS A 124 -1.40 10.38 14.24
N PRO A 125 -0.93 9.32 14.93
CA PRO A 125 -1.61 8.85 16.12
C PRO A 125 -1.53 9.97 17.16
N GLY A 126 -2.62 10.73 17.28
CA GLY A 126 -2.79 11.70 18.34
C GLY A 126 -2.82 10.92 19.64
N LEU A 127 -1.84 11.19 20.50
CA LEU A 127 -1.81 10.73 21.88
C LEU A 127 -3.20 10.97 22.48
N CYS A 128 -3.87 9.90 22.90
CA CYS A 128 -5.27 9.91 23.32
C CYS A 128 -5.44 10.70 24.63
N ALA A 129 -5.57 12.03 24.55
CA ALA A 129 -5.80 12.91 25.68
C ALA A 129 -7.21 12.77 26.29
N ALA A 130 -8.08 11.94 25.70
CA ALA A 130 -9.46 11.73 26.16
C ALA A 130 -9.55 11.03 27.54
N LEU A 131 -8.52 10.27 27.95
CA LEU A 131 -8.56 9.53 29.21
C LEU A 131 -8.35 10.42 30.45
N LEU A 132 -7.68 11.58 30.32
CA LEU A 132 -7.44 12.48 31.45
C LEU A 132 -8.67 13.35 31.79
N ALA A 133 -9.53 13.63 30.80
CA ALA A 133 -10.75 14.40 31.02
C ALA A 133 -11.82 13.60 31.79
N ALA A 134 -11.94 12.29 31.52
CA ALA A 134 -12.93 11.44 32.21
C ALA A 134 -12.61 11.27 33.70
N HIS A 135 -11.34 11.08 34.06
CA HIS A 135 -10.94 10.95 35.46
C HIS A 135 -11.12 12.26 36.25
N THR A 136 -10.83 13.40 35.64
CA THR A 136 -11.00 14.71 36.30
C THR A 136 -12.47 15.08 36.47
N PHE A 137 -13.34 14.70 35.53
CA PHE A 137 -14.78 14.91 35.63
C PHE A 137 -15.42 14.03 36.72
N LEU A 138 -15.02 12.75 36.80
CA LEU A 138 -15.50 11.84 37.85
C LEU A 138 -15.08 12.32 39.25
N LEU A 139 -13.82 12.77 39.40
CA LEU A 139 -13.32 13.33 40.66
C LEU A 139 -14.07 14.61 41.06
N ARG A 140 -14.43 15.48 40.11
CA ARG A 140 -15.27 16.65 40.41
C ARG A 140 -16.70 16.27 40.82
N LEU A 141 -17.31 15.28 40.20
CA LEU A 141 -18.66 14.83 40.58
C LEU A 141 -18.70 14.21 41.99
N ILE A 142 -17.66 13.45 42.37
CA ILE A 142 -17.56 12.87 43.71
C ILE A 142 -17.39 13.97 44.78
N LEU A 143 -16.59 15.01 44.49
CA LEU A 143 -16.37 16.12 45.42
C LEU A 143 -17.60 17.05 45.56
N LEU A 144 -18.41 17.23 44.51
CA LEU A 144 -19.64 18.02 44.59
C LEU A 144 -20.84 17.25 45.18
N GLY A 145 -20.85 15.92 45.14
CA GLY A 145 -21.91 15.09 45.72
C GLY A 145 -21.77 14.82 47.22
N SER A 146 -20.79 15.42 47.89
CA SER A 146 -20.48 15.21 49.32
C SER A 146 -20.66 16.47 50.20
N LEU A 147 -21.36 17.49 49.69
CA LEU A 147 -21.81 18.66 50.46
C LEU A 147 -23.32 18.59 50.73
#